data_AF-A0A1C3NGD2-F1
#
_entry.id   AF-A0A1C3NGD2-F1
#
_cell.length_a   1.000
_cell.length_b   1.000
_cell.length_c   1.000
_cell.angle_alpha   90.00
_cell.angle_beta   90.00
_cell.angle_gamma   90.00
#
_symmetry.space_group_name_H-M   'P 1'
#
loop_
_entity.id
_entity.type
_entity.pdbx_description
1 polymer ?
#
loop_
_entity_poly.entity_id
_entity_poly.type
_entity_poly.pdbx_seq_one_letter_code
_entity_poly.pdbx_strand_id
1 'polypeptide(L)'
;MHDFIDRTGGMPQFNYALKSNLTLNADMAMPVTAANVEAMGTNFFDKDAKSTRIGHTGQSDYANHYGPWVVGTAAIYERHYNKPKPGEPEQQMILDMRRLGFKEDILERNGIDLGSNTRPMPYLDSSTQPPAPGLFQHSKNTHLHISPITARELEQELRERDPQSPVPSAQLLPSDPGHADHSLYQQIKGGVQKLDTEHGREWDTSSQRMTDSLLALAKDEGLSRVNHVVLNNPTPQLAGGEKVFVVQGALNEPAHQRAHMPTVEAVQTPEAQSFDPLQATNQSQAQAREQQQALEQSQQAITQAGPSMTR
;
A
#
# COMPACT_ATOMS: atom_id res chain seq x y z
N MET A 1 -15.32 -34.98 -5.09
CA MET A 1 -15.25 -36.03 -6.15
C MET A 1 -14.17 -35.71 -7.18
N HIS A 2 -14.03 -34.45 -7.60
CA HIS A 2 -12.95 -34.00 -8.50
C HIS A 2 -11.52 -34.22 -7.98
N ASP A 3 -11.35 -34.43 -6.67
CA ASP A 3 -10.03 -34.71 -6.05
C ASP A 3 -9.58 -36.15 -6.26
N PHE A 4 -10.49 -37.04 -6.65
CA PHE A 4 -10.25 -38.47 -6.78
C PHE A 4 -10.47 -38.97 -8.22
N ILE A 5 -11.43 -38.35 -8.92
CA ILE A 5 -11.92 -38.82 -10.21
C ILE A 5 -11.88 -37.66 -11.22
N ASP A 6 -11.28 -37.91 -12.38
CA ASP A 6 -11.36 -37.05 -13.54
C ASP A 6 -12.66 -37.30 -14.30
N ARG A 7 -13.33 -36.21 -14.70
CA ARG A 7 -14.52 -36.25 -15.55
C ARG A 7 -14.18 -35.70 -16.92
N THR A 8 -14.36 -36.49 -17.97
CA THR A 8 -14.18 -36.08 -19.37
C THR A 8 -15.48 -36.23 -20.17
N GLY A 9 -15.54 -35.64 -21.37
CA GLY A 9 -16.75 -35.62 -22.19
C GLY A 9 -17.69 -34.43 -21.90
N GLY A 10 -18.89 -34.47 -22.45
CA GLY A 10 -19.89 -33.40 -22.40
C GLY A 10 -21.30 -33.96 -22.63
N MET A 11 -22.33 -33.17 -22.35
CA MET A 11 -23.70 -33.67 -22.46
C MET A 11 -23.98 -34.27 -23.85
N PRO A 12 -24.64 -35.46 -23.93
CA PRO A 12 -25.28 -36.19 -22.83
C PRO A 12 -24.40 -37.23 -22.12
N GLN A 13 -23.12 -37.44 -22.51
CA GLN A 13 -22.28 -38.52 -21.99
C GLN A 13 -21.00 -38.02 -21.33
N PHE A 14 -20.82 -38.38 -20.06
CA PHE A 14 -19.61 -38.14 -19.30
C PHE A 14 -18.88 -39.45 -19.00
N ASN A 15 -17.55 -39.40 -19.05
CA ASN A 15 -16.67 -40.49 -18.61
C ASN A 15 -16.02 -40.10 -17.28
N TYR A 16 -15.82 -41.09 -16.42
CA TYR A 16 -15.24 -40.93 -15.09
C TYR A 16 -14.09 -41.91 -14.92
N ALA A 17 -12.91 -41.42 -14.54
CA ALA A 17 -11.72 -42.25 -14.32
C ALA A 17 -11.03 -41.85 -13.01
N LEU A 18 -10.49 -42.81 -12.28
CA LEU A 18 -9.61 -42.53 -11.14
C LEU A 18 -8.42 -41.70 -11.64
N LYS A 19 -8.01 -40.69 -10.87
CA LYS A 19 -6.80 -39.92 -11.18
C LYS A 19 -5.59 -40.86 -11.26
N SER A 20 -4.74 -40.64 -12.26
CA SER A 20 -3.62 -41.53 -12.59
C SER A 20 -2.55 -41.65 -11.50
N ASN A 21 -2.53 -40.72 -10.54
CA ASN A 21 -1.63 -40.75 -9.39
C ASN A 21 -2.20 -41.49 -8.16
N LEU A 22 -3.43 -42.00 -8.24
CA LEU A 22 -4.06 -42.79 -7.17
C LEU A 22 -4.10 -44.26 -7.55
N THR A 23 -3.97 -45.11 -6.53
CA THR A 23 -4.10 -46.56 -6.66
C THR A 23 -5.16 -47.08 -5.70
N LEU A 24 -5.93 -48.07 -6.15
CA LEU A 24 -6.94 -48.76 -5.35
C LEU A 24 -6.56 -50.23 -5.20
N ASN A 25 -7.01 -50.83 -4.10
CA ASN A 25 -7.04 -52.27 -3.92
C ASN A 25 -8.06 -52.92 -4.88
N ALA A 26 -8.02 -54.24 -4.99
CA ALA A 26 -8.97 -55.00 -5.80
C ALA A 26 -10.44 -54.85 -5.35
N ASP A 27 -10.67 -54.50 -4.08
CA ASP A 27 -11.98 -54.18 -3.49
C ASP A 27 -12.40 -52.72 -3.70
N MET A 28 -11.66 -51.96 -4.50
CA MET A 28 -11.85 -50.53 -4.78
C MET A 28 -11.63 -49.60 -3.58
N ALA A 29 -11.15 -50.10 -2.44
CA ALA A 29 -10.73 -49.25 -1.34
C ALA A 29 -9.37 -48.59 -1.67
N MET A 30 -9.17 -47.35 -1.21
CA MET A 30 -7.90 -46.67 -1.37
C MET A 30 -7.01 -46.94 -0.16
N PRO A 31 -5.87 -47.66 -0.32
CA PRO A 31 -4.97 -47.91 0.79
C PRO A 31 -4.22 -46.63 1.19
N VAL A 32 -3.91 -46.48 2.48
CA VAL A 32 -3.12 -45.36 3.02
C VAL A 32 -1.62 -45.63 2.81
N THR A 33 -1.21 -45.63 1.55
CA THR A 33 0.21 -45.75 1.16
C THR A 33 0.85 -44.36 1.09
N ALA A 34 2.17 -44.27 1.26
CA ALA A 34 2.89 -43.00 1.09
C ALA A 34 2.61 -42.36 -0.28
N ALA A 35 2.53 -43.16 -1.34
CA ALA A 35 2.22 -42.69 -2.69
C ALA A 35 0.79 -42.11 -2.79
N ASN A 36 -0.22 -42.79 -2.24
CA ASN A 36 -1.59 -42.27 -2.25
C ASN A 36 -1.74 -41.03 -1.36
N VAL A 37 -1.03 -40.95 -0.23
CA VAL A 37 -1.03 -39.76 0.63
C VAL A 37 -0.42 -38.57 -0.11
N GLU A 38 0.74 -38.75 -0.75
CA GLU A 38 1.38 -37.71 -1.57
C GLU A 38 0.47 -37.27 -2.73
N ALA A 39 -0.11 -38.24 -3.43
CA ALA A 39 -1.06 -37.96 -4.52
C ALA A 39 -2.28 -37.17 -4.04
N MET A 40 -2.81 -37.48 -2.86
CA MET A 40 -3.89 -36.69 -2.26
C MET A 40 -3.43 -35.31 -1.82
N GLY A 41 -2.17 -35.17 -1.37
CA GLY A 41 -1.49 -33.88 -1.18
C GLY A 41 -1.60 -33.01 -2.42
N THR A 42 -1.12 -33.54 -3.55
CA THR A 42 -1.16 -32.85 -4.84
C THR A 42 -2.59 -32.57 -5.32
N ASN A 43 -3.49 -33.54 -5.18
CA ASN A 43 -4.85 -33.44 -5.70
C ASN A 43 -5.77 -32.53 -4.86
N PHE A 44 -5.38 -32.20 -3.64
CA PHE A 44 -6.21 -31.41 -2.72
C PHE A 44 -5.54 -30.09 -2.33
N PHE A 45 -4.33 -30.15 -1.78
CA PHE A 45 -3.63 -28.99 -1.21
C PHE A 45 -2.78 -28.24 -2.24
N ASP A 46 -2.08 -28.93 -3.14
CA ASP A 46 -1.14 -28.28 -4.07
C ASP A 46 -1.82 -27.76 -5.36
N LYS A 47 -3.13 -27.57 -5.32
CA LYS A 47 -3.90 -27.00 -6.42
C LYS A 47 -3.58 -25.53 -6.60
N ASP A 48 -3.48 -25.12 -7.86
CA ASP A 48 -3.35 -23.71 -8.19
C ASP A 48 -4.60 -22.89 -7.81
N ALA A 49 -4.40 -21.58 -7.71
CA ALA A 49 -5.44 -20.60 -7.39
C ALA A 49 -6.67 -20.65 -8.31
N LYS A 50 -6.50 -20.99 -9.60
CA LYS A 50 -7.63 -21.04 -10.55
C LYS A 50 -8.55 -22.22 -10.26
N SER A 51 -7.97 -23.28 -9.71
CA SER A 51 -8.64 -24.52 -9.34
C SER A 51 -9.30 -24.45 -7.98
N THR A 52 -8.65 -23.83 -6.99
CA THR A 52 -9.17 -23.68 -5.62
C THR A 52 -10.19 -22.55 -5.51
N ARG A 53 -9.91 -21.38 -6.10
CA ARG A 53 -10.69 -20.14 -5.97
C ARG A 53 -11.00 -19.75 -4.53
N ILE A 54 -10.05 -19.99 -3.63
CA ILE A 54 -10.16 -19.67 -2.21
C ILE A 54 -9.46 -18.34 -1.89
N GLY A 55 -9.60 -17.87 -0.65
CA GLY A 55 -9.07 -16.57 -0.22
C GLY A 55 -10.02 -15.40 -0.52
N HIS A 56 -9.66 -14.20 -0.04
CA HIS A 56 -10.54 -13.03 -0.06
C HIS A 56 -11.00 -12.65 -1.48
N THR A 57 -10.10 -12.73 -2.45
CA THR A 57 -10.37 -12.40 -3.86
C THR A 57 -10.65 -13.62 -4.73
N GLY A 58 -10.66 -14.83 -4.14
CA GLY A 58 -10.73 -16.08 -4.91
C GLY A 58 -9.50 -16.34 -5.79
N GLN A 59 -8.37 -15.68 -5.52
CA GLN A 59 -7.11 -15.80 -6.28
C GLN A 59 -6.02 -16.55 -5.50
N SER A 60 -6.36 -17.25 -4.43
CA SER A 60 -5.40 -17.93 -3.57
C SER A 60 -5.39 -19.45 -3.78
N ASP A 61 -4.21 -20.04 -3.67
CA ASP A 61 -4.04 -21.47 -3.37
C ASP A 61 -4.05 -21.70 -1.84
N TYR A 62 -3.90 -22.95 -1.42
CA TYR A 62 -3.92 -23.33 0.00
C TYR A 62 -2.78 -22.70 0.79
N ALA A 63 -1.55 -22.73 0.26
CA ALA A 63 -0.38 -22.18 0.94
C ALA A 63 -0.60 -20.68 1.24
N ASN A 64 -1.04 -19.92 0.25
CA ASN A 64 -1.27 -18.48 0.41
C ASN A 64 -2.57 -18.14 1.15
N HIS A 65 -3.53 -19.06 1.25
CA HIS A 65 -4.75 -18.82 2.01
C HIS A 65 -4.49 -18.88 3.52
N TYR A 66 -3.66 -19.83 3.95
CA TYR A 66 -3.29 -19.99 5.37
C TYR A 66 -1.99 -19.27 5.75
N GLY A 67 -1.15 -18.94 4.77
CA GLY A 67 0.11 -18.23 4.97
C GLY A 67 0.03 -16.91 5.75
N PRO A 68 -1.01 -16.05 5.63
CA PRO A 68 -1.07 -14.78 6.34
C PRO A 68 -1.03 -14.95 7.86
N TRP A 69 -1.64 -16.02 8.38
CA TRP A 69 -1.57 -16.35 9.81
C TRP A 69 -0.15 -16.75 10.24
N VAL A 70 0.54 -17.53 9.42
CA VAL A 70 1.93 -17.95 9.67
C VAL A 70 2.85 -16.74 9.69
N VAL A 71 2.77 -15.88 8.67
CA VAL A 71 3.58 -14.67 8.55
C VAL A 71 3.28 -13.69 9.67
N GLY A 72 2.00 -13.42 9.96
CA GLY A 72 1.60 -12.53 11.05
C GLY A 72 2.10 -13.02 12.42
N THR A 73 1.96 -14.33 12.68
CA THR A 73 2.47 -14.94 13.92
C THR A 73 3.98 -14.84 14.01
N ALA A 74 4.72 -15.17 12.95
CA ALA A 74 6.17 -15.05 12.92
C ALA A 74 6.62 -13.61 13.19
N ALA A 75 5.99 -12.61 12.56
CA ALA A 75 6.29 -11.20 12.80
C ALA A 75 6.05 -10.77 14.26
N ILE A 76 4.95 -11.22 14.88
CA ILE A 76 4.67 -10.96 16.30
C ILE A 76 5.76 -11.56 17.20
N TYR A 77 6.18 -12.79 16.91
CA TYR A 77 7.24 -13.48 17.66
C TYR A 77 8.60 -12.81 17.49
N GLU A 78 9.00 -12.45 16.26
CA GLU A 78 10.24 -11.72 15.99
C GLU A 78 10.29 -10.43 16.79
N ARG A 79 9.22 -9.62 16.79
CA ARG A 79 9.18 -8.38 17.57
C ARG A 79 9.27 -8.59 19.07
N HIS A 80 8.71 -9.68 19.56
CA HIS A 80 8.70 -9.96 20.99
C HIS A 80 10.06 -10.46 21.49
N TYR A 81 10.69 -11.37 20.75
CA TYR A 81 11.87 -12.11 21.19
C TYR A 81 13.18 -11.62 20.57
N ASN A 82 13.15 -11.02 19.38
CA ASN A 82 14.33 -10.57 18.64
C ASN A 82 14.46 -9.03 18.66
N LYS A 83 14.42 -8.47 19.86
CA LYS A 83 14.55 -7.01 20.04
C LYS A 83 15.96 -6.56 19.64
N PRO A 84 16.09 -5.45 18.89
CA PRO A 84 17.39 -4.89 18.57
C PRO A 84 18.16 -4.56 19.84
N LYS A 85 19.47 -4.81 19.83
CA LYS A 85 20.36 -4.31 20.88
C LYS A 85 20.56 -2.79 20.69
N PRO A 86 20.87 -2.05 21.76
CA PRO A 86 21.17 -0.63 21.64
C PRO A 86 22.27 -0.37 20.59
N GLY A 87 21.97 0.41 19.55
CA GLY A 87 22.89 0.74 18.46
C GLY A 87 23.06 -0.33 17.38
N GLU A 88 22.31 -1.43 17.43
CA GLU A 88 22.21 -2.40 16.34
C GLU A 88 20.83 -2.28 15.66
N PRO A 89 20.74 -2.26 14.32
CA PRO A 89 19.45 -2.20 13.63
C PRO A 89 18.60 -3.44 13.92
N GLU A 90 17.28 -3.30 13.80
CA GLU A 90 16.33 -4.42 13.89
C GLU A 90 16.74 -5.51 12.88
N GLN A 91 16.77 -6.77 13.32
CA GLN A 91 17.06 -7.88 12.43
C GLN A 91 15.84 -8.17 11.55
N GLN A 92 16.10 -8.43 10.27
CA GLN A 92 15.06 -8.74 9.31
C GLN A 92 14.58 -10.18 9.50
N MET A 93 13.29 -10.40 9.31
CA MET A 93 12.76 -11.75 9.17
C MET A 93 13.30 -12.35 7.86
N ILE A 94 13.78 -13.59 7.88
CA ILE A 94 14.29 -14.26 6.67
C ILE A 94 13.37 -15.43 6.36
N LEU A 95 12.85 -15.49 5.13
CA LEU A 95 11.99 -16.58 4.67
C LEU A 95 12.43 -17.06 3.28
N ASP A 96 12.24 -18.33 2.98
CA ASP A 96 12.32 -18.84 1.61
C ASP A 96 10.90 -18.87 1.02
N MET A 97 10.50 -17.78 0.38
CA MET A 97 9.13 -17.61 -0.11
C MET A 97 8.78 -18.66 -1.16
N ARG A 98 9.73 -19.00 -2.04
CA ARG A 98 9.56 -20.02 -3.08
C ARG A 98 9.32 -21.39 -2.47
N ARG A 99 10.12 -21.79 -1.47
CA ARG A 99 9.96 -23.10 -0.79
C ARG A 99 8.65 -23.19 -0.01
N LEU A 100 8.20 -22.08 0.57
CA LEU A 100 6.92 -21.99 1.28
C LEU A 100 5.72 -21.89 0.33
N GLY A 101 5.95 -21.70 -0.98
CA GLY A 101 4.89 -21.45 -1.96
C GLY A 101 4.19 -20.11 -1.77
N PHE A 102 4.81 -19.18 -1.05
CA PHE A 102 4.24 -17.89 -0.70
C PHE A 102 4.46 -16.84 -1.78
N LYS A 103 3.47 -15.95 -1.90
CA LYS A 103 3.50 -14.76 -2.76
C LYS A 103 3.01 -13.59 -1.94
N GLU A 104 3.87 -12.59 -1.73
CA GLU A 104 3.60 -11.44 -0.87
C GLU A 104 2.25 -10.78 -1.19
N ASP A 105 1.99 -10.55 -2.48
CA ASP A 105 0.75 -9.91 -2.93
C ASP A 105 -0.51 -10.72 -2.62
N ILE A 106 -0.44 -12.04 -2.72
CA ILE A 106 -1.57 -12.93 -2.40
C ILE A 106 -1.75 -13.06 -0.88
N LEU A 107 -0.66 -13.13 -0.12
CA LEU A 107 -0.70 -13.16 1.34
C LEU A 107 -1.39 -11.89 1.88
N GLU A 108 -1.01 -10.72 1.38
CA GLU A 108 -1.59 -9.46 1.83
C GLU A 108 -3.05 -9.31 1.42
N ARG A 109 -3.40 -9.76 0.21
CA ARG A 109 -4.81 -9.81 -0.21
C ARG A 109 -5.65 -10.76 0.63
N ASN A 110 -5.05 -11.81 1.21
CA ASN A 110 -5.74 -12.69 2.15
C ASN A 110 -5.77 -12.16 3.60
N GLY A 111 -5.05 -11.07 3.89
CA GLY A 111 -5.11 -10.35 5.15
C GLY A 111 -4.09 -10.85 6.18
N ILE A 112 -2.90 -10.25 6.18
CA ILE A 112 -1.88 -10.46 7.21
C ILE A 112 -2.23 -9.66 8.47
N ASP A 113 -2.29 -10.34 9.61
CA ASP A 113 -2.48 -9.72 10.92
C ASP A 113 -1.16 -9.63 11.69
N LEU A 114 -0.56 -8.44 11.71
CA LEU A 114 0.65 -8.15 12.48
C LEU A 114 0.41 -7.92 13.99
N GLY A 115 -0.84 -8.07 14.47
CA GLY A 115 -1.21 -7.91 15.87
C GLY A 115 -1.36 -6.44 16.29
N SER A 116 -1.12 -6.15 17.58
CA SER A 116 -1.31 -4.81 18.14
C SER A 116 -0.30 -3.79 17.61
N ASN A 117 0.88 -4.24 17.18
CA ASN A 117 1.81 -3.40 16.43
C ASN A 117 1.54 -3.62 14.94
N THR A 118 0.85 -2.69 14.31
CA THR A 118 0.45 -2.79 12.90
C THR A 118 1.51 -2.25 11.94
N ARG A 119 2.68 -1.80 12.44
CA ARG A 119 3.78 -1.31 11.59
C ARG A 119 4.16 -2.39 10.56
N PRO A 120 4.47 -2.08 9.30
CA PRO A 120 4.87 -3.09 8.32
C PRO A 120 6.13 -3.88 8.73
N MET A 121 6.19 -5.16 8.38
CA MET A 121 7.27 -6.07 8.76
C MET A 121 8.23 -6.33 7.59
N PRO A 122 9.46 -5.81 7.62
CA PRO A 122 10.45 -6.06 6.60
C PRO A 122 10.94 -7.51 6.67
N TYR A 123 11.24 -8.08 5.51
CA TYR A 123 11.82 -9.39 5.40
C TYR A 123 12.78 -9.53 4.22
N LEU A 124 13.58 -10.59 4.25
CA LEU A 124 14.43 -11.02 3.13
C LEU A 124 13.93 -12.36 2.60
N ASP A 125 13.60 -12.41 1.31
CA ASP A 125 13.37 -13.65 0.58
C ASP A 125 14.71 -14.30 0.22
N SER A 126 15.09 -15.34 0.96
CA SER A 126 16.28 -16.12 0.71
C SER A 126 16.18 -17.05 -0.51
N SER A 127 15.03 -17.06 -1.21
CA SER A 127 14.87 -17.85 -2.43
C SER A 127 15.63 -17.27 -3.64
N THR A 128 16.07 -16.01 -3.55
CA THR A 128 16.88 -15.31 -4.57
C THR A 128 18.32 -15.07 -4.09
N GLN A 129 19.22 -14.77 -5.04
CA GLN A 129 20.61 -14.40 -4.74
C GLN A 129 20.97 -13.08 -5.46
N PRO A 130 21.25 -11.98 -4.73
CA PRO A 130 21.13 -11.84 -3.27
C PRO A 130 19.67 -11.99 -2.78
N PRO A 131 19.43 -12.25 -1.48
CA PRO A 131 18.08 -12.29 -0.92
C PRO A 131 17.30 -11.03 -1.24
N ALA A 132 16.07 -11.19 -1.74
CA ALA A 132 15.26 -10.09 -2.20
C ALA A 132 14.54 -9.42 -1.01
N PRO A 133 14.63 -8.10 -0.86
CA PRO A 133 13.90 -7.37 0.18
C PRO A 133 12.39 -7.38 -0.10
N GLY A 134 11.58 -7.45 0.96
CA GLY A 134 10.12 -7.32 0.89
C GLY A 134 9.54 -6.72 2.18
N LEU A 135 8.26 -6.36 2.14
CA LEU A 135 7.61 -5.63 3.23
C LEU A 135 6.18 -6.12 3.46
N PHE A 136 5.99 -6.96 4.48
CA PHE A 136 4.66 -7.41 4.84
C PHE A 136 3.83 -6.30 5.50
N GLN A 137 2.76 -5.90 4.84
CA GLN A 137 1.79 -4.93 5.30
C GLN A 137 0.79 -5.55 6.28
N HIS A 138 0.39 -4.78 7.30
CA HIS A 138 -0.81 -5.14 8.07
C HIS A 138 -2.03 -4.97 7.16
N SER A 139 -2.54 -6.09 6.68
CA SER A 139 -3.56 -6.13 5.64
C SER A 139 -4.84 -6.85 6.07
N LYS A 140 -4.94 -7.26 7.35
CA LYS A 140 -6.10 -7.95 7.93
C LYS A 140 -7.45 -7.36 7.53
N ASN A 141 -7.55 -6.03 7.53
CA ASN A 141 -8.79 -5.31 7.20
C ASN A 141 -8.78 -4.68 5.81
N THR A 142 -7.60 -4.45 5.23
CA THR A 142 -7.47 -3.73 3.96
C THR A 142 -7.45 -4.65 2.76
N HIS A 143 -6.93 -5.88 2.90
CA HIS A 143 -6.75 -6.84 1.81
C HIS A 143 -6.00 -6.27 0.59
N LEU A 144 -5.07 -5.34 0.83
CA LEU A 144 -4.30 -4.66 -0.20
C LEU A 144 -2.81 -4.94 -0.06
N HIS A 145 -2.15 -5.00 -1.22
CA HIS A 145 -0.71 -5.20 -1.32
C HIS A 145 0.02 -3.91 -1.68
N ILE A 146 1.14 -3.63 -1.00
CA ILE A 146 1.96 -2.43 -1.22
C ILE A 146 3.45 -2.83 -1.18
N SER A 147 4.06 -3.07 -2.34
CA SER A 147 5.50 -3.34 -2.52
C SER A 147 5.87 -3.34 -4.02
N PRO A 148 7.14 -3.11 -4.43
CA PRO A 148 8.37 -3.55 -3.74
C PRO A 148 9.21 -2.43 -3.10
N ILE A 149 9.84 -2.75 -1.96
CA ILE A 149 10.95 -1.98 -1.40
C ILE A 149 12.28 -2.46 -2.02
N THR A 150 13.22 -1.54 -2.26
CA THR A 150 14.59 -1.87 -2.68
C THR A 150 15.48 -2.20 -1.49
N ALA A 151 16.67 -2.76 -1.73
CA ALA A 151 17.61 -3.09 -0.64
C ALA A 151 18.07 -1.85 0.12
N ARG A 152 18.20 -0.70 -0.57
CA ARG A 152 18.56 0.58 0.06
C ARG A 152 17.41 1.15 0.89
N GLU A 153 16.19 1.10 0.38
CA GLU A 153 15.00 1.53 1.12
C GLU A 153 14.77 0.64 2.34
N LEU A 154 15.05 -0.66 2.23
CA LEU A 154 15.02 -1.57 3.37
C LEU A 154 16.07 -1.21 4.43
N GLU A 155 17.31 -0.94 4.02
CA GLU A 155 18.36 -0.47 4.94
C GLU A 155 17.97 0.84 5.65
N GLN A 156 17.32 1.76 4.92
CA GLN A 156 16.83 3.02 5.47
C GLN A 156 15.68 2.79 6.46
N GLU A 157 14.67 2.00 6.10
CA GLU A 157 13.59 1.59 6.98
C GLU A 157 14.12 0.98 8.28
N LEU A 158 15.06 0.05 8.21
CA LEU A 158 15.66 -0.57 9.40
C LEU A 158 16.43 0.42 10.27
N ARG A 159 17.02 1.45 9.66
CA ARG A 159 17.72 2.52 10.39
C ARG A 159 16.75 3.48 11.05
N GLU A 160 15.67 3.88 10.39
CA GLU A 160 14.60 4.71 10.96
C GLU A 160 13.90 4.02 12.14
N ARG A 161 13.99 2.68 12.21
CA ARG A 161 13.42 1.86 13.28
C ARG A 161 14.29 1.74 14.53
N ASP A 162 15.56 2.14 14.46
CA ASP A 162 16.45 2.14 15.62
C ASP A 162 16.13 3.33 16.55
N PRO A 163 15.65 3.09 17.79
CA PRO A 163 15.28 4.16 18.72
C PRO A 163 16.47 5.01 19.21
N GLN A 164 17.71 4.64 18.87
CA GLN A 164 18.94 5.38 19.20
C GLN A 164 19.59 6.07 17.98
N SER A 165 19.07 5.84 16.77
CA SER A 165 19.56 6.58 15.60
C SER A 165 19.24 8.06 15.79
N PRO A 166 20.19 8.99 15.51
CA PRO A 166 19.89 10.42 15.53
C PRO A 166 18.77 10.65 14.53
N VAL A 167 17.56 10.84 15.04
CA VAL A 167 16.36 11.11 14.28
C VAL A 167 16.71 12.26 13.34
N PRO A 168 16.68 12.09 12.00
CA PRO A 168 16.48 13.27 11.16
C PRO A 168 15.14 13.81 11.64
N SER A 169 15.16 14.96 12.31
CA SER A 169 14.03 15.65 12.95
C SER A 169 12.70 15.10 12.46
N ALA A 170 11.97 14.37 13.31
CA ALA A 170 10.68 13.75 12.99
C ALA A 170 9.97 14.60 11.95
N GLN A 171 9.99 14.15 10.69
CA GLN A 171 9.47 14.95 9.60
C GLN A 171 7.98 15.08 9.89
N LEU A 172 7.57 16.29 10.26
CA LEU A 172 6.18 16.60 10.57
C LEU A 172 5.34 16.12 9.38
N LEU A 173 4.31 15.32 9.63
CA LEU A 173 3.38 14.91 8.59
C LEU A 173 2.45 16.08 8.27
N PRO A 174 1.86 16.16 7.06
CA PRO A 174 0.85 17.16 6.75
C PRO A 174 -0.34 17.17 7.72
N SER A 175 -0.65 16.03 8.36
CA SER A 175 -1.63 15.94 9.42
C SER A 175 -1.23 16.65 10.72
N ASP A 176 0.05 16.94 10.93
CA ASP A 176 0.57 17.57 12.14
C ASP A 176 0.44 19.11 12.09
N PRO A 177 -0.02 19.77 13.17
CA PRO A 177 -0.20 21.22 13.21
C PRO A 177 1.04 22.06 12.90
N GLY A 178 2.24 21.48 13.03
CA GLY A 178 3.50 22.15 12.73
C GLY A 178 3.93 22.09 11.27
N HIS A 179 3.24 21.34 10.40
CA HIS A 179 3.65 21.16 9.01
C HIS A 179 3.19 22.31 8.10
N ALA A 180 4.01 22.66 7.12
CA ALA A 180 3.73 23.75 6.17
C ALA A 180 2.41 23.54 5.41
N ASP A 181 2.10 22.29 5.06
CA ASP A 181 0.89 21.93 4.32
C ASP A 181 -0.33 21.63 5.22
N HIS A 182 -0.21 21.80 6.55
CA HIS A 182 -1.29 21.46 7.47
C HIS A 182 -2.61 22.18 7.16
N SER A 183 -2.52 23.46 6.78
CA SER A 183 -3.70 24.23 6.41
C SER A 183 -4.42 23.68 5.18
N LEU A 184 -3.67 23.27 4.15
CA LEU A 184 -4.20 22.66 2.93
C LEU A 184 -4.78 21.28 3.21
N TYR A 185 -4.09 20.48 4.03
CA TYR A 185 -4.55 19.18 4.50
C TYR A 185 -5.91 19.29 5.20
N GLN A 186 -6.09 20.22 6.14
CA GLN A 186 -7.35 20.42 6.86
C GLN A 186 -8.50 20.83 5.94
N GLN A 187 -8.22 21.67 4.93
CA GLN A 187 -9.22 22.08 3.93
C GLN A 187 -9.73 20.88 3.10
N ILE A 188 -8.80 20.04 2.64
CA ILE A 188 -9.14 18.83 1.87
C ILE A 188 -9.89 17.85 2.75
N LYS A 189 -9.40 17.60 3.97
CA LYS A 189 -10.06 16.73 4.95
C LYS A 189 -11.51 17.15 5.20
N GLY A 190 -11.76 18.44 5.41
CA GLY A 190 -13.11 18.97 5.60
C GLY A 190 -14.00 18.75 4.37
N GLY A 191 -13.44 18.87 3.16
CA GLY A 191 -14.15 18.57 1.91
C GLY A 191 -14.53 17.10 1.79
N VAL A 192 -13.60 16.18 2.10
CA VAL A 192 -13.85 14.73 2.07
C VAL A 192 -14.87 14.32 3.14
N GLN A 193 -14.79 14.86 4.36
CA GLN A 193 -15.78 14.62 5.41
C GLN A 193 -17.20 15.05 5.00
N LYS A 194 -17.31 16.20 4.31
CA LYS A 194 -18.58 16.66 3.77
C LYS A 194 -19.09 15.70 2.69
N LEU A 195 -18.20 15.23 1.81
CA LEU A 195 -18.54 14.27 0.77
C LEU A 195 -19.05 12.95 1.36
N ASP A 196 -18.40 12.44 2.42
CA ASP A 196 -18.85 11.23 3.10
C ASP A 196 -20.23 11.41 3.73
N THR A 197 -20.45 12.54 4.41
CA THR A 197 -21.75 12.89 5.01
C THR A 197 -22.85 12.96 3.95
N GLU A 198 -22.58 13.58 2.79
CA GLU A 198 -23.52 13.68 1.67
C GLU A 198 -23.92 12.31 1.10
N HIS A 199 -23.04 11.30 1.23
CA HIS A 199 -23.29 9.93 0.76
C HIS A 199 -23.65 8.95 1.90
N GLY A 200 -23.93 9.45 3.11
CA GLY A 200 -24.31 8.64 4.26
C GLY A 200 -23.20 7.71 4.76
N ARG A 201 -21.94 8.09 4.55
CA ARG A 201 -20.77 7.38 5.05
C ARG A 201 -20.17 8.11 6.26
N GLU A 202 -19.62 7.31 7.17
CA GLU A 202 -18.78 7.81 8.25
C GLU A 202 -17.32 7.87 7.79
N TRP A 203 -16.53 8.71 8.44
CA TRP A 203 -15.10 8.83 8.16
C TRP A 203 -14.38 7.50 8.42
N ASP A 204 -13.63 7.01 7.43
CA ASP A 204 -12.88 5.76 7.53
C ASP A 204 -11.47 5.87 6.90
N THR A 205 -10.78 4.73 6.77
CA THR A 205 -9.45 4.67 6.16
C THR A 205 -9.44 5.08 4.69
N SER A 206 -10.53 4.86 3.95
CA SER A 206 -10.64 5.30 2.55
C SER A 206 -10.78 6.83 2.46
N SER A 207 -11.46 7.46 3.42
CA SER A 207 -11.53 8.92 3.56
C SER A 207 -10.16 9.55 3.84
N GLN A 208 -9.36 8.89 4.69
CA GLN A 208 -7.99 9.31 4.97
C GLN A 208 -7.12 9.22 3.71
N ARG A 209 -7.10 8.08 3.01
CA ARG A 209 -6.33 7.92 1.76
C ARG A 209 -6.73 8.88 0.66
N MET A 210 -8.04 9.14 0.54
CA MET A 210 -8.54 10.15 -0.38
C MET A 210 -7.99 11.53 -0.01
N THR A 211 -7.95 11.88 1.26
CA THR A 211 -7.39 13.16 1.72
C THR A 211 -5.91 13.29 1.35
N ASP A 212 -5.11 12.25 1.58
CA ASP A 212 -3.68 12.26 1.31
C ASP A 212 -3.38 12.30 -0.21
N SER A 213 -4.12 11.53 -1.00
CA SER A 213 -4.02 11.54 -2.46
C SER A 213 -4.40 12.89 -3.07
N LEU A 214 -5.48 13.50 -2.56
CA LEU A 214 -5.92 14.81 -3.01
C LEU A 214 -4.96 15.92 -2.58
N LEU A 215 -4.27 15.78 -1.45
CA LEU A 215 -3.21 16.70 -1.04
C LEU A 215 -2.03 16.63 -2.00
N ALA A 216 -1.59 15.43 -2.36
CA ALA A 216 -0.53 15.21 -3.35
C ALA A 216 -0.89 15.85 -4.71
N LEU A 217 -2.08 15.56 -5.21
CA LEU A 217 -2.61 16.12 -6.44
C LEU A 217 -2.68 17.66 -6.41
N ALA A 218 -3.20 18.23 -5.31
CA ALA A 218 -3.31 19.68 -5.17
C ALA A 218 -1.93 20.36 -5.24
N LYS A 219 -0.91 19.76 -4.65
CA LYS A 219 0.46 20.29 -4.64
C LYS A 219 1.16 20.16 -5.98
N ASP A 220 0.98 19.03 -6.66
CA ASP A 220 1.52 18.79 -8.01
C ASP A 220 0.95 19.80 -9.02
N GLU A 221 -0.35 20.09 -8.93
CA GLU A 221 -1.05 21.07 -9.78
C GLU A 221 -0.94 22.52 -9.28
N GLY A 222 -0.10 22.77 -8.26
CA GLY A 222 0.21 24.11 -7.77
C GLY A 222 -0.94 24.84 -7.06
N LEU A 223 -1.95 24.11 -6.58
CA LEU A 223 -3.03 24.67 -5.78
C LEU A 223 -2.49 25.09 -4.40
N SER A 224 -2.83 26.32 -4.00
CA SER A 224 -2.41 26.89 -2.71
C SER A 224 -3.50 26.83 -1.65
N ARG A 225 -4.74 26.55 -2.06
CA ARG A 225 -5.91 26.33 -1.19
C ARG A 225 -6.91 25.43 -1.87
N VAL A 226 -7.72 24.70 -1.11
CA VAL A 226 -8.85 23.92 -1.62
C VAL A 226 -10.12 24.40 -0.94
N ASN A 227 -11.08 24.88 -1.74
CA ASN A 227 -12.38 25.35 -1.26
C ASN A 227 -13.45 24.26 -1.36
N HIS A 228 -13.32 23.36 -2.34
CA HIS A 228 -14.29 22.29 -2.57
C HIS A 228 -13.59 20.98 -2.95
N VAL A 229 -14.08 19.88 -2.40
CA VAL A 229 -13.84 18.51 -2.87
C VAL A 229 -15.17 17.99 -3.40
N VAL A 230 -15.24 17.65 -4.68
CA VAL A 230 -16.49 17.25 -5.34
C VAL A 230 -16.30 16.07 -6.28
N LEU A 231 -17.36 15.30 -6.48
CA LEU A 231 -17.40 14.22 -7.46
C LEU A 231 -17.94 14.72 -8.80
N ASN A 232 -17.59 14.03 -9.90
CA ASN A 232 -18.22 14.33 -11.18
C ASN A 232 -19.70 13.93 -11.17
N ASN A 233 -20.49 14.74 -11.88
CA ASN A 233 -21.83 14.34 -12.30
C ASN A 233 -21.75 13.28 -13.40
N PRO A 234 -22.79 12.42 -13.54
CA PRO A 234 -22.87 11.46 -14.62
C PRO A 234 -22.94 12.18 -15.98
N THR A 235 -22.17 11.69 -16.95
CA THR A 235 -22.20 12.10 -18.36
C THR A 235 -22.42 10.87 -19.25
N PRO A 236 -22.64 11.01 -20.57
CA PRO A 236 -22.74 9.85 -21.45
C PRO A 236 -21.47 8.97 -21.48
N GLN A 237 -20.32 9.50 -21.03
CA GLN A 237 -19.03 8.81 -21.03
C GLN A 237 -18.56 8.38 -19.64
N LEU A 238 -19.04 9.01 -18.57
CA LEU A 238 -18.57 8.78 -17.20
C LEU A 238 -19.74 8.56 -16.24
N ALA A 239 -19.63 7.55 -15.39
CA ALA A 239 -20.57 7.38 -14.30
C ALA A 239 -20.40 8.50 -13.26
N GLY A 240 -21.46 8.84 -12.53
CA GLY A 240 -21.35 9.77 -11.40
C GLY A 240 -20.40 9.19 -10.34
N GLY A 241 -19.48 10.01 -9.82
CA GLY A 241 -18.52 9.58 -8.80
C GLY A 241 -17.27 8.87 -9.30
N GLU A 242 -17.08 8.72 -10.61
CA GLU A 242 -15.91 8.08 -11.19
C GLU A 242 -14.62 8.92 -11.03
N LYS A 243 -14.76 10.25 -10.93
CA LYS A 243 -13.68 11.21 -10.70
C LYS A 243 -13.96 12.10 -9.50
N VAL A 244 -12.91 12.39 -8.74
CA VAL A 244 -12.91 13.36 -7.64
C VAL A 244 -12.08 14.58 -8.04
N PHE A 245 -12.55 15.76 -7.64
CA PHE A 245 -11.96 17.06 -7.98
C PHE A 245 -11.64 17.83 -6.71
N VAL A 246 -10.47 18.46 -6.68
CA VAL A 246 -10.15 19.55 -5.76
C VAL A 246 -10.26 20.87 -6.51
N VAL A 247 -10.95 21.84 -5.93
CA VAL A 247 -11.24 23.14 -6.56
C VAL A 247 -10.79 24.28 -5.66
N GLN A 248 -10.04 25.21 -6.25
CA GLN A 248 -9.64 26.49 -5.67
C GLN A 248 -10.52 27.61 -6.25
N GLY A 249 -11.20 28.35 -5.39
CA GLY A 249 -12.20 29.36 -5.77
C GLY A 249 -13.63 28.82 -5.68
N ALA A 250 -14.62 29.67 -5.98
CA ALA A 250 -16.02 29.24 -5.96
C ALA A 250 -16.37 28.43 -7.21
N LEU A 251 -17.26 27.43 -7.08
CA LEU A 251 -17.64 26.55 -8.20
C LEU A 251 -18.25 27.29 -9.40
N ASN A 252 -18.85 28.46 -9.17
CA ASN A 252 -19.45 29.32 -10.19
C ASN A 252 -18.51 30.43 -10.70
N GLU A 253 -17.28 30.52 -10.18
CA GLU A 253 -16.30 31.48 -10.66
C GLU A 253 -15.60 30.94 -11.91
N PRO A 254 -15.57 31.69 -13.04
CA PRO A 254 -14.90 31.23 -14.26
C PRO A 254 -13.37 31.05 -14.13
N ALA A 255 -12.77 31.73 -13.15
CA ALA A 255 -11.34 31.69 -12.88
C ALA A 255 -10.94 30.65 -11.82
N HIS A 256 -11.84 29.72 -11.45
CA HIS A 256 -11.48 28.65 -10.53
C HIS A 256 -10.37 27.77 -11.11
N GLN A 257 -9.45 27.33 -10.26
CA GLN A 257 -8.47 26.31 -10.60
C GLN A 257 -8.98 24.97 -10.08
N ARG A 258 -8.75 23.90 -10.84
CA ARG A 258 -9.16 22.56 -10.43
C ARG A 258 -8.13 21.53 -10.85
N ALA A 259 -7.96 20.53 -9.99
CA ALA A 259 -7.27 19.29 -10.31
C ALA A 259 -8.22 18.12 -10.09
N HIS A 260 -7.94 16.99 -10.74
CA HIS A 260 -8.79 15.82 -10.62
C HIS A 260 -8.02 14.51 -10.76
N MET A 261 -8.57 13.46 -10.17
CA MET A 261 -8.07 12.09 -10.32
C MET A 261 -9.23 11.09 -10.28
N PRO A 262 -9.03 9.84 -10.75
CA PRO A 262 -10.01 8.77 -10.56
C PRO A 262 -10.32 8.56 -9.08
N THR A 263 -11.60 8.45 -8.72
CA THR A 263 -11.99 8.25 -7.31
C THR A 263 -11.43 6.94 -6.76
N VAL A 264 -11.39 5.90 -7.61
CA VAL A 264 -10.80 4.60 -7.26
C VAL A 264 -9.31 4.71 -6.94
N GLU A 265 -8.59 5.56 -7.66
CA GLU A 265 -7.18 5.83 -7.37
C GLU A 265 -7.04 6.57 -6.04
N ALA A 266 -7.82 7.64 -5.85
CA ALA A 266 -7.78 8.43 -4.61
C ALA A 266 -8.02 7.61 -3.33
N VAL A 267 -8.89 6.59 -3.36
CA VAL A 267 -9.16 5.75 -2.18
C VAL A 267 -8.21 4.54 -2.05
N GLN A 268 -7.50 4.17 -3.12
CA GLN A 268 -6.61 3.01 -3.15
C GLN A 268 -5.15 3.37 -2.96
N THR A 269 -4.72 4.58 -3.34
CA THR A 269 -3.34 5.04 -3.18
C THR A 269 -2.96 5.03 -1.69
N PRO A 270 -1.89 4.30 -1.32
CA PRO A 270 -1.40 4.29 0.05
C PRO A 270 -0.85 5.65 0.46
N GLU A 271 -1.00 5.97 1.74
CA GLU A 271 -0.52 7.23 2.31
C GLU A 271 0.98 7.48 2.03
N ALA A 272 1.82 6.47 2.20
CA ALA A 272 3.26 6.55 1.91
C ALA A 272 3.54 7.00 0.46
N GLN A 273 2.81 6.46 -0.52
CA GLN A 273 2.97 6.83 -1.93
C GLN A 273 2.41 8.22 -2.24
N SER A 274 1.43 8.71 -1.47
CA SER A 274 0.99 10.09 -1.55
C SER A 274 2.02 11.07 -0.96
N PHE A 275 2.78 10.64 0.05
CA PHE A 275 3.71 11.50 0.78
C PHE A 275 5.11 11.62 0.16
N ASP A 276 5.65 10.60 -0.51
CA ASP A 276 6.98 10.68 -1.14
C ASP A 276 7.09 11.83 -2.18
N PRO A 277 6.13 11.99 -3.12
CA PRO A 277 6.14 13.11 -4.06
C PRO A 277 5.91 14.47 -3.38
N LEU A 278 5.11 14.49 -2.30
CA LEU A 278 4.84 15.69 -1.51
C LEU A 278 6.11 16.20 -0.82
N GLN A 279 6.91 15.31 -0.24
CA GLN A 279 8.17 15.69 0.40
C GLN A 279 9.18 16.23 -0.61
N ALA A 280 9.33 15.60 -1.78
CA ALA A 280 10.21 16.10 -2.83
C ALA A 280 9.79 17.49 -3.35
N THR A 281 8.48 17.70 -3.53
CA THR A 281 7.90 18.99 -3.91
C THR A 281 8.13 20.06 -2.84
N ASN A 282 8.00 19.71 -1.56
CA ASN A 282 8.25 20.64 -0.46
C ASN A 282 9.71 21.06 -0.35
N GLN A 283 10.65 20.11 -0.49
CA GLN A 283 12.08 20.41 -0.45
C GLN A 283 12.51 21.32 -1.61
N SER A 284 12.02 21.05 -2.83
CA SER A 284 12.32 21.89 -3.99
C SER A 284 11.74 23.32 -3.85
N GLN A 285 10.51 23.46 -3.34
CA GLN A 285 9.90 24.77 -3.08
C GLN A 285 10.62 25.55 -1.97
N ALA A 286 11.10 24.88 -0.92
CA ALA A 286 11.87 25.51 0.14
C ALA A 286 13.20 26.05 -0.39
N GLN A 287 13.94 25.26 -1.18
CA GLN A 287 15.20 25.67 -1.80
C GLN A 287 15.01 26.84 -2.77
N ALA A 288 13.93 26.84 -3.55
CA ALA A 288 13.61 27.95 -4.46
C ALA A 288 13.32 29.26 -3.70
N ARG A 289 12.61 29.18 -2.56
CA ARG A 289 12.36 30.36 -1.70
C ARG A 289 13.63 30.91 -1.07
N GLU A 290 14.52 30.04 -0.59
CA GLU A 290 15.80 30.47 -0.02
C GLU A 290 16.68 31.18 -1.06
N GLN A 291 16.74 30.66 -2.29
CA GLN A 291 17.45 31.33 -3.38
C GLN A 291 16.84 32.69 -3.73
N GLN A 292 15.51 32.80 -3.80
CA GLN A 292 14.84 34.09 -4.04
C GLN A 292 15.12 35.11 -2.93
N GLN A 293 15.07 34.70 -1.65
CA GLN A 293 15.39 35.58 -0.52
C GLN A 293 16.86 36.03 -0.54
N ALA A 294 17.80 35.15 -0.91
CA ALA A 294 19.20 35.53 -1.05
C ALA A 294 19.42 36.55 -2.19
N LEU A 295 18.72 36.38 -3.32
CA LEU A 295 18.76 37.36 -4.41
C LEU A 295 18.14 38.70 -4.00
N GLU A 296 17.02 38.72 -3.28
CA GLU A 296 16.40 39.95 -2.78
C GLU A 296 17.27 40.68 -1.75
N GLN A 297 17.91 39.97 -0.81
CA GLN A 297 18.85 40.56 0.13
C GLN A 297 20.08 41.16 -0.58
N SER A 298 20.60 40.49 -1.61
CA SER A 298 21.72 41.03 -2.39
C SER A 298 21.33 42.30 -3.17
N GLN A 299 20.11 42.37 -3.71
CA GLN A 299 19.61 43.57 -4.38
C GLN A 299 19.35 44.74 -3.41
N GLN A 300 18.82 44.47 -2.21
CA GLN A 300 18.59 45.50 -1.19
C GLN A 300 19.91 46.08 -0.64
N ALA A 301 20.94 45.24 -0.48
CA ALA A 301 22.28 45.66 -0.07
C ALA A 301 22.96 46.58 -1.11
N ILE A 302 22.67 46.40 -2.40
CA ILE A 302 23.20 47.24 -3.48
C ILE A 302 22.47 48.60 -3.55
N THR A 303 21.17 48.65 -3.25
CA THR A 303 20.40 49.92 -3.25
C THR A 303 20.68 50.85 -2.07
N GLN A 304 21.15 50.35 -0.92
CA GLN A 304 21.56 51.20 0.21
C GLN A 304 22.99 51.77 0.07
N ALA A 305 23.78 51.31 -0.91
CA ALA A 305 25.14 51.75 -1.17
C ALA A 305 25.26 52.76 -2.34
N GLY A 306 24.16 53.42 -2.73
CA GLY A 306 24.17 54.50 -3.71
C GLY A 306 24.63 55.85 -3.11
N PRO A 307 25.47 56.66 -3.79
CA PRO A 307 26.13 57.80 -3.18
C PRO A 307 25.16 58.96 -2.88
N SER A 308 25.21 59.49 -1.65
CA SER A 308 24.61 60.77 -1.29
C SER A 308 25.32 61.89 -2.05
N MET A 309 24.75 62.32 -3.18
CA MET A 309 25.14 63.55 -3.86
C MET A 309 24.65 64.74 -3.04
N THR A 310 25.52 65.25 -2.17
CA THR A 310 25.36 66.56 -1.53
C THR A 310 25.44 67.63 -2.62
N ARG A 311 24.39 68.44 -2.75
CA ARG A 311 24.32 69.63 -3.60
C ARG A 311 24.61 70.88 -2.78
#